data_AF-A0A7Y4XEA4-F1
#
_entry.id   AF-A0A7Y4XEA4-F1
#
_cell.length_a   1.000
_cell.length_b   1.000
_cell.length_c   1.000
_cell.angle_alpha   90.00
_cell.angle_beta   90.00
_cell.angle_gamma   90.00
#
_symmetry.space_group_name_H-M   'P 1'
#
loop_
_entity.id
_entity.type
_entity.pdbx_description
1 polymer ?
#
loop_
_entity_poly.entity_id
_entity_poly.type
_entity_poly.pdbx_seq_one_letter_code
_entity_poly.pdbx_strand_id
1 'polypeptide(L)'
;MSREGNLEAPTRHALDWQNPDFYDEEKLNHELERVFDICHGCRRCVSLCNTFPTLFDLIDNNPTMEVEGVDKKDFMQVVDQCYMCDLCYMTKCPYTPPHQWNLDFPHTMLRAKAVKYKKGEVGFSEKLLASTDVHGQFAGIPIVVQTINAVNSTKIMRNVMEKTLGVDKDAWLPSFATEKFRHGAAKSEGFVVKDGAKTPGKVAIYSTCYVNYNEPGIGHDLLKVLAHNEIPYILVDKEQCCGMPKLELGDLDGVA
;
A
#
# COMPACT_ATOMS: atom_id res chain seq x y z
N MET A 1 21.03 -27.01 9.53
CA MET A 1 20.11 -26.30 10.43
C MET A 1 19.54 -25.15 9.64
N SER A 2 18.23 -25.13 9.38
CA SER A 2 17.61 -23.93 8.82
C SER A 2 17.69 -22.84 9.90
N ARG A 3 18.24 -21.67 9.54
CA ARG A 3 18.29 -20.51 10.43
C ARG A 3 16.98 -19.74 10.33
N GLU A 4 16.60 -19.05 11.42
CA GLU A 4 15.47 -18.14 11.44
C GLU A 4 15.71 -16.97 10.47
N GLY A 5 14.81 -16.79 9.50
CA GLY A 5 15.02 -15.90 8.34
C GLY A 5 14.91 -14.41 8.63
N ASN A 6 14.18 -13.99 9.68
CA ASN A 6 13.96 -12.58 10.03
C ASN A 6 15.04 -11.99 10.94
N LEU A 7 16.16 -12.68 11.18
CA LEU A 7 17.26 -12.17 12.01
C LEU A 7 18.29 -11.34 11.22
N GLU A 8 18.24 -11.42 9.90
CA GLU A 8 19.17 -10.74 8.99
C GLU A 8 18.40 -9.80 8.05
N ALA A 9 19.12 -9.13 7.14
CA ALA A 9 18.47 -8.34 6.11
C ALA A 9 17.57 -9.27 5.24
N PRO A 10 16.35 -8.84 4.92
CA PRO A 10 15.41 -9.63 4.11
C PRO A 10 15.98 -9.96 2.72
N THR A 11 15.69 -11.16 2.23
CA THR A 11 15.96 -11.52 0.83
C THR A 11 14.67 -11.49 0.01
N ARG A 12 14.51 -10.49 -0.85
CA ARG A 12 13.35 -10.36 -1.74
C ARG A 12 13.65 -10.95 -3.12
N HIS A 13 12.80 -11.87 -3.57
CA HIS A 13 12.80 -12.34 -4.95
C HIS A 13 11.89 -11.45 -5.80
N ALA A 14 12.23 -11.17 -7.05
CA ALA A 14 11.33 -10.43 -7.94
C ALA A 14 10.06 -11.26 -8.24
N LEU A 15 8.92 -10.60 -8.37
CA LEU A 15 7.70 -11.23 -8.85
C LEU A 15 7.87 -11.67 -10.31
N ASP A 16 7.63 -12.95 -10.58
CA ASP A 16 7.62 -13.50 -11.94
C ASP A 16 6.27 -13.24 -12.64
N TRP A 17 5.78 -12.00 -12.56
CA TRP A 17 4.42 -11.64 -12.98
C TRP A 17 4.18 -11.72 -14.50
N GLN A 18 5.25 -11.78 -15.30
CA GLN A 18 5.15 -11.94 -16.74
C GLN A 18 4.97 -13.39 -17.17
N ASN A 19 5.27 -14.35 -16.28
CA ASN A 19 5.08 -15.77 -16.55
C ASN A 19 3.58 -16.12 -16.51
N PRO A 20 3.03 -16.81 -17.53
CA PRO A 20 1.64 -17.24 -17.53
C PRO A 20 1.24 -18.04 -16.29
N ASP A 21 2.15 -18.87 -15.76
CA ASP A 21 1.94 -19.68 -14.55
C ASP A 21 1.71 -18.83 -13.30
N PHE A 22 2.17 -17.58 -13.29
CA PHE A 22 1.92 -16.66 -12.19
C PHE A 22 0.42 -16.46 -11.95
N TYR A 23 -0.37 -16.50 -13.03
CA TYR A 23 -1.82 -16.28 -12.98
C TYR A 23 -2.64 -17.58 -12.94
N ASP A 24 -1.99 -18.73 -12.85
CA ASP A 24 -2.66 -20.02 -12.71
C ASP A 24 -3.29 -20.15 -11.31
N GLU A 25 -4.61 -20.32 -11.27
CA GLU A 25 -5.41 -20.32 -10.04
C GLU A 25 -5.17 -21.57 -9.19
N GLU A 26 -4.90 -22.72 -9.80
CA GLU A 26 -4.60 -23.96 -9.08
C GLU A 26 -3.23 -23.86 -8.38
N LYS A 27 -2.20 -23.38 -9.11
CA LYS A 27 -0.87 -23.12 -8.55
C LYS A 27 -0.90 -22.03 -7.48
N LEU A 28 -1.76 -21.02 -7.63
CA LEU A 28 -1.98 -20.01 -6.59
C LEU A 28 -2.59 -20.63 -5.34
N ASN A 29 -3.68 -21.39 -5.47
CA ASN A 29 -4.38 -21.99 -4.34
C ASN A 29 -3.50 -22.97 -3.57
N HIS A 30 -2.70 -23.77 -4.27
CA HIS A 30 -1.70 -24.63 -3.64
C HIS A 30 -0.68 -23.83 -2.81
N GLU A 31 -0.20 -22.71 -3.34
CA GLU A 31 0.75 -21.86 -2.61
C GLU A 31 0.11 -21.11 -1.43
N LEU A 32 -1.13 -20.63 -1.59
CA LEU A 32 -1.91 -20.02 -0.50
C LEU A 32 -2.12 -21.01 0.64
N GLU A 33 -2.55 -22.24 0.33
CA GLU A 33 -2.72 -23.30 1.31
C GLU A 33 -1.42 -23.61 2.06
N ARG A 34 -0.29 -23.77 1.33
CA ARG A 34 1.02 -23.98 1.95
C ARG A 34 1.41 -22.85 2.90
N VAL A 35 1.24 -21.60 2.47
CA VAL A 35 1.58 -20.43 3.28
C VAL A 35 0.68 -20.35 4.52
N PHE A 36 -0.63 -20.59 4.35
CA PHE A 36 -1.61 -20.56 5.42
C PHE A 36 -1.39 -21.67 6.45
N ASP A 37 -1.00 -22.86 6.01
CA ASP A 37 -0.64 -24.00 6.87
C ASP A 37 0.57 -23.67 7.75
N ILE A 38 1.63 -23.11 7.16
CA ILE A 38 2.80 -22.63 7.91
C ILE A 38 2.41 -21.52 8.90
N CYS A 39 1.53 -20.59 8.49
CA CYS A 39 1.03 -19.54 9.38
C CYS A 39 0.20 -20.10 10.54
N HIS A 40 -0.67 -21.08 10.27
CA HIS A 40 -1.47 -21.77 11.27
C HIS A 40 -0.60 -22.49 12.30
N GLY A 41 0.48 -23.14 11.87
CA GLY A 41 1.39 -23.86 12.77
C GLY A 41 2.13 -22.98 13.77
N CYS A 42 2.40 -21.70 13.45
CA CYS A 42 3.17 -20.81 14.35
C CYS A 42 2.38 -19.66 14.98
N ARG A 43 1.35 -19.14 14.30
CA ARG A 43 0.46 -18.03 14.72
C ARG A 43 1.13 -16.75 15.25
N ARG A 44 2.45 -16.57 15.08
CA ARG A 44 3.23 -15.44 15.65
C ARG A 44 2.75 -14.06 15.18
N CYS A 45 2.09 -13.99 14.03
CA CYS A 45 1.68 -12.75 13.39
C CYS A 45 0.29 -12.26 13.81
N VAL A 46 -0.45 -13.00 14.65
CA VAL A 46 -1.85 -12.72 15.03
C VAL A 46 -2.10 -11.28 15.48
N SER A 47 -1.14 -10.66 16.16
CA SER A 47 -1.29 -9.32 16.72
C SER A 47 -0.86 -8.18 15.78
N LEU A 48 -0.45 -8.48 14.54
CA LEU A 48 0.08 -7.46 13.63
C LEU A 48 -1.01 -6.70 12.86
N CYS A 49 -1.98 -7.43 12.32
CA CYS A 49 -3.05 -6.88 11.48
C CYS A 49 -4.20 -7.89 11.36
N ASN A 50 -5.30 -7.47 10.75
CA ASN A 50 -6.53 -8.26 10.67
C ASN A 50 -6.44 -9.49 9.74
N THR A 51 -5.46 -9.55 8.83
CA THR A 51 -5.23 -10.72 7.97
C THR A 51 -5.10 -12.03 8.75
N PHE A 52 -4.36 -12.02 9.87
CA PHE A 52 -4.05 -13.24 10.61
C PHE A 52 -5.23 -13.71 11.49
N PRO A 53 -5.92 -12.84 12.25
CA PRO A 53 -7.20 -13.20 12.86
C PRO A 53 -8.20 -13.78 11.86
N THR A 54 -8.41 -13.14 10.70
CA THR A 54 -9.29 -13.68 9.65
C THR A 54 -8.86 -15.08 9.21
N LEU A 55 -7.57 -15.30 8.98
CA LEU A 55 -7.05 -16.63 8.62
C LEU A 55 -7.34 -17.67 9.72
N PHE A 56 -7.04 -17.33 10.97
CA PHE A 56 -7.18 -18.28 12.07
C PHE A 56 -8.65 -18.54 12.42
N ASP A 57 -9.54 -17.55 12.28
CA ASP A 57 -10.98 -17.73 12.45
C ASP A 57 -11.57 -18.67 11.38
N LEU A 58 -11.12 -18.58 10.12
CA LEU A 58 -11.55 -19.50 9.07
C LEU A 58 -11.12 -20.94 9.36
N ILE A 59 -9.94 -21.12 9.96
CA ILE A 59 -9.41 -22.44 10.29
C ILE A 59 -10.10 -23.00 11.54
N ASP A 60 -10.13 -22.23 12.63
CA ASP A 60 -10.62 -22.68 13.94
C ASP A 60 -12.13 -22.97 13.96
N ASN A 61 -12.90 -22.35 13.06
CA ASN A 61 -14.35 -22.54 12.98
C ASN A 61 -14.79 -23.61 11.97
N ASN A 62 -13.88 -24.25 11.24
CA ASN A 62 -14.23 -25.36 10.36
C ASN A 62 -14.11 -26.73 11.08
N PRO A 63 -14.79 -27.80 10.60
CA PRO A 63 -14.84 -29.08 11.31
C PRO A 63 -13.49 -29.80 11.50
N THR A 64 -12.52 -29.54 10.62
CA THR A 64 -11.19 -30.17 10.68
C THR A 64 -10.24 -29.41 11.60
N MET A 65 -10.50 -28.12 11.83
CA MET A 65 -9.58 -27.17 12.46
C MET A 65 -8.22 -27.05 11.73
N GLU A 66 -8.16 -27.48 10.47
CA GLU A 66 -6.99 -27.45 9.61
C GLU A 66 -7.26 -26.62 8.35
N VAL A 67 -6.21 -26.22 7.63
CA VAL A 67 -6.31 -25.39 6.42
C VAL A 67 -7.03 -26.12 5.28
N GLU A 68 -6.90 -27.45 5.20
CA GLU A 68 -7.58 -28.27 4.19
C GLU A 68 -9.11 -28.18 4.28
N GLY A 69 -9.65 -27.91 5.48
CA GLY A 69 -11.09 -27.73 5.71
C GLY A 69 -11.63 -26.35 5.32
N VAL A 70 -10.77 -25.40 4.93
CA VAL A 70 -11.16 -24.06 4.49
C VAL A 70 -11.50 -24.08 3.00
N ASP A 71 -12.68 -23.57 2.64
CA ASP A 71 -13.07 -23.40 1.23
C ASP A 71 -12.09 -22.43 0.55
N LYS A 72 -11.53 -22.83 -0.60
CA LYS A 72 -10.53 -22.03 -1.32
C LYS A 72 -11.05 -20.65 -1.72
N LYS A 73 -12.37 -20.49 -1.90
CA LYS A 73 -12.98 -19.17 -2.17
C LYS A 73 -12.80 -18.20 -1.00
N ASP A 74 -12.72 -18.72 0.23
CA ASP A 74 -12.60 -17.91 1.44
C ASP A 74 -11.16 -17.46 1.71
N PHE A 75 -10.17 -18.01 0.99
CA PHE A 75 -8.79 -17.51 1.02
C PHE A 75 -8.72 -16.02 0.65
N MET A 76 -9.59 -15.57 -0.25
CA MET A 76 -9.63 -14.15 -0.63
C MET A 76 -10.02 -13.22 0.52
N GLN A 77 -10.75 -13.71 1.54
CA GLN A 77 -11.05 -12.93 2.73
C GLN A 77 -9.77 -12.58 3.50
N VAL A 78 -8.79 -13.49 3.53
CA VAL A 78 -7.46 -13.27 4.13
C VAL A 78 -6.63 -12.33 3.26
N VAL A 79 -6.62 -12.57 1.95
CA VAL A 79 -5.88 -11.77 0.97
C VAL A 79 -6.31 -10.30 0.97
N ASP A 80 -7.62 -10.04 1.01
CA ASP A 80 -8.16 -8.68 0.96
C ASP A 80 -7.79 -7.84 2.20
N GLN A 81 -7.53 -8.49 3.35
CA GLN A 81 -7.04 -7.80 4.57
C GLN A 81 -5.56 -7.43 4.50
N CYS A 82 -4.79 -7.99 3.56
CA CYS A 82 -3.36 -7.70 3.45
C CYS A 82 -3.10 -6.41 2.66
N TYR A 83 -2.50 -5.43 3.32
CA TYR A 83 -2.05 -4.15 2.75
C TYR A 83 -0.53 -4.11 2.50
N MET A 84 0.13 -5.27 2.39
CA MET A 84 1.53 -5.42 1.97
C MET A 84 2.56 -4.53 2.70
N CYS A 85 2.35 -4.24 3.99
CA CYS A 85 3.28 -3.43 4.79
C CYS A 85 4.60 -4.11 5.17
N ASP A 86 4.77 -5.39 4.80
CA ASP A 86 5.95 -6.20 5.10
C ASP A 86 6.29 -6.45 6.57
N LEU A 87 5.53 -5.92 7.54
CA LEU A 87 5.82 -6.10 8.96
C LEU A 87 5.93 -7.57 9.38
N CYS A 88 5.02 -8.43 8.88
CA CYS A 88 5.04 -9.86 9.19
C CYS A 88 6.32 -10.53 8.67
N TYR A 89 6.69 -10.23 7.44
CA TYR A 89 7.87 -10.77 6.78
C TYR A 89 9.16 -10.27 7.45
N MET A 90 9.25 -8.96 7.67
CA MET A 90 10.48 -8.31 8.11
C MET A 90 10.79 -8.55 9.59
N THR A 91 9.76 -8.70 10.42
CA THR A 91 9.95 -8.61 11.88
C THR A 91 9.49 -9.83 12.68
N LYS A 92 8.62 -10.68 12.13
CA LYS A 92 8.00 -11.78 12.90
C LYS A 92 8.19 -13.17 12.31
N CYS A 93 8.18 -13.31 11.00
CA CYS A 93 8.16 -14.62 10.36
C CYS A 93 9.54 -15.28 10.42
N PRO A 94 9.70 -16.43 11.10
CA PRO A 94 10.98 -17.12 11.16
C PRO A 94 11.33 -17.88 9.88
N TYR A 95 10.38 -17.95 8.95
CA TYR A 95 10.42 -18.86 7.81
C TYR A 95 10.64 -18.16 6.46
N THR A 96 10.98 -16.87 6.50
CA THR A 96 11.42 -16.12 5.32
C THR A 96 12.75 -16.65 4.79
N PRO A 97 13.12 -16.42 3.52
CA PRO A 97 14.44 -16.78 3.02
C PRO A 97 15.55 -16.18 3.89
N PRO A 98 16.63 -16.94 4.16
CA PRO A 98 17.04 -18.19 3.50
C PRO A 98 16.46 -19.47 4.13
N HIS A 99 15.45 -19.38 5.00
CA HIS A 99 14.80 -20.58 5.53
C HIS A 99 14.24 -21.44 4.39
N GLN A 100 14.33 -22.77 4.52
CA GLN A 100 13.95 -23.73 3.48
C GLN A 100 12.48 -23.63 3.03
N TRP A 101 11.60 -23.08 3.87
CA TRP A 101 10.19 -22.86 3.54
C TRP A 101 9.95 -21.61 2.70
N ASN A 102 10.95 -20.72 2.58
CA ASN A 102 10.95 -19.56 1.70
C ASN A 102 9.63 -18.78 1.72
N LEU A 103 9.11 -18.50 2.91
CA LEU A 103 7.78 -17.92 3.07
C LEU A 103 7.85 -16.40 2.84
N ASP A 104 7.17 -15.94 1.79
CA ASP A 104 6.97 -14.52 1.53
C ASP A 104 5.47 -14.19 1.45
N PHE A 105 4.89 -13.96 2.63
CA PHE A 105 3.45 -13.77 2.77
C PHE A 105 2.94 -12.59 1.94
N PRO A 106 3.52 -11.37 2.02
CA PRO A 106 3.09 -10.24 1.19
C PRO A 106 3.16 -10.53 -0.32
N HIS A 107 4.19 -11.25 -0.79
CA HIS A 107 4.27 -11.64 -2.20
C HIS A 107 3.13 -12.56 -2.64
N THR A 108 2.81 -13.58 -1.85
CA THR A 108 1.70 -14.49 -2.17
C THR A 108 0.36 -13.74 -2.17
N MET A 109 0.17 -12.78 -1.26
CA MET A 109 -1.03 -11.93 -1.25
C MET A 109 -1.11 -11.04 -2.49
N LEU A 110 0.01 -10.45 -2.92
CA LEU A 110 0.06 -9.64 -4.14
C LEU A 110 -0.23 -10.49 -5.39
N ARG A 111 0.30 -11.72 -5.47
CA ARG A 111 -0.04 -12.67 -6.54
C ARG A 111 -1.54 -12.96 -6.56
N ALA A 112 -2.15 -13.23 -5.41
CA ALA A 112 -3.59 -13.48 -5.31
C ALA A 112 -4.41 -12.27 -5.77
N LYS A 113 -4.04 -11.05 -5.35
CA LYS A 113 -4.65 -9.80 -5.81
C LYS A 113 -4.50 -9.61 -7.33
N ALA A 114 -3.35 -9.93 -7.89
CA ALA A 114 -3.11 -9.84 -9.33
C ALA A 114 -3.96 -10.83 -10.14
N VAL A 115 -4.16 -12.05 -9.64
CA VAL A 115 -5.10 -13.02 -10.23
C VAL A 115 -6.54 -12.49 -10.18
N LYS A 116 -7.01 -12.01 -9.02
CA LYS A 116 -8.32 -11.36 -8.86
C LYS A 116 -8.50 -10.21 -9.86
N TYR A 117 -7.50 -9.36 -10.00
CA TYR A 117 -7.52 -8.22 -10.93
C TYR A 117 -7.66 -8.69 -12.39
N LYS A 118 -6.87 -9.68 -12.81
CA LYS A 118 -6.89 -10.20 -14.18
C LYS A 118 -8.20 -10.92 -14.53
N LYS A 119 -8.85 -11.53 -13.55
CA LYS A 119 -10.20 -12.11 -13.69
C LYS A 119 -11.31 -11.05 -13.78
N GLY A 120 -10.99 -9.78 -13.55
CA GLY A 120 -11.96 -8.69 -13.56
C GLY A 120 -12.82 -8.63 -12.30
N GLU A 121 -12.39 -9.28 -11.21
CA GLU A 121 -13.15 -9.40 -9.96
C GLU A 121 -12.95 -8.22 -9.00
N VAL A 122 -12.07 -7.28 -9.36
CA VAL A 122 -11.91 -6.00 -8.64
C VAL A 122 -13.00 -5.02 -9.08
N GLY A 123 -13.77 -4.53 -8.12
CA GLY A 123 -14.93 -3.68 -8.33
C GLY A 123 -14.60 -2.31 -8.90
N PHE A 124 -15.63 -1.66 -9.46
CA PHE A 124 -15.48 -0.29 -9.98
C PHE A 124 -15.13 0.72 -8.88
N SER A 125 -15.74 0.62 -7.70
CA SER A 125 -15.47 1.50 -6.57
C SER A 125 -14.00 1.43 -6.13
N GLU A 126 -13.44 0.23 -6.02
CA GLU A 126 -12.03 0.01 -5.69
C GLU A 126 -11.11 0.69 -6.71
N LYS A 127 -11.34 0.45 -8.01
CA LYS A 127 -10.56 1.08 -9.10
C LYS A 127 -10.68 2.61 -9.10
N LEU A 128 -11.87 3.13 -8.83
CA LEU A 128 -12.10 4.56 -8.70
C LEU A 128 -11.28 5.13 -7.54
N LEU A 129 -11.35 4.53 -6.34
CA LEU A 129 -10.63 4.99 -5.17
C LEU A 129 -9.09 4.90 -5.34
N ALA A 130 -8.61 3.89 -6.06
CA ALA A 130 -7.18 3.74 -6.38
C ALA A 130 -6.65 4.76 -7.41
N SER A 131 -7.52 5.48 -8.11
CA SER A 131 -7.15 6.46 -9.15
C SER A 131 -6.77 7.83 -8.58
N THR A 132 -5.79 7.87 -7.68
CA THR A 132 -5.42 9.06 -6.88
C THR A 132 -5.01 10.27 -7.71
N ASP A 133 -4.26 10.09 -8.81
CA ASP A 133 -3.87 11.20 -9.68
C ASP A 133 -5.08 11.84 -10.38
N VAL A 134 -6.11 11.07 -10.72
CA VAL A 134 -7.36 11.58 -11.31
C VAL A 134 -8.08 12.47 -10.29
N HIS A 135 -8.18 12.01 -9.04
CA HIS A 135 -8.76 12.82 -7.95
C HIS A 135 -7.94 14.09 -7.69
N GLY A 136 -6.62 13.99 -7.75
CA GLY A 136 -5.68 15.11 -7.60
C GLY A 136 -5.79 16.20 -8.67
N GLN A 137 -6.43 15.93 -9.83
CA GLN A 137 -6.66 16.95 -10.85
C GLN A 137 -7.58 18.07 -10.36
N PHE A 138 -8.49 17.79 -9.42
CA PHE A 138 -9.41 18.78 -8.86
C PHE A 138 -8.74 19.70 -7.83
N ALA A 139 -7.63 19.28 -7.22
CA ALA A 139 -6.88 20.09 -6.27
C ALA A 139 -6.31 21.35 -6.95
N GLY A 140 -6.17 22.45 -6.20
CA GLY A 140 -5.65 23.72 -6.74
C GLY A 140 -6.67 24.58 -7.51
N ILE A 141 -7.95 24.18 -7.56
CA ILE A 141 -9.04 25.01 -8.10
C ILE A 141 -9.91 25.46 -6.92
N PRO A 142 -9.71 26.67 -6.37
CA PRO A 142 -10.25 27.04 -5.04
C PRO A 142 -11.75 26.79 -4.86
N ILE A 143 -12.57 27.23 -5.81
CA ILE A 143 -14.04 27.10 -5.72
C ILE A 143 -14.49 25.63 -5.81
N VAL A 144 -13.87 24.85 -6.69
CA VAL A 144 -14.16 23.42 -6.87
C VAL A 144 -13.78 22.66 -5.60
N VAL A 145 -12.57 22.89 -5.09
CA VAL A 145 -12.07 22.27 -3.85
C VAL A 145 -12.95 22.59 -2.66
N GLN A 146 -13.30 23.86 -2.47
CA GLN A 146 -14.18 24.29 -1.36
C GLN A 146 -15.54 23.59 -1.44
N THR A 147 -16.10 23.46 -2.64
CA THR A 147 -17.38 22.79 -2.85
C THR A 147 -17.26 21.29 -2.57
N ILE A 148 -16.23 20.61 -3.10
CA ILE A 148 -15.99 19.17 -2.85
C ILE A 148 -15.82 18.91 -1.35
N ASN A 149 -14.98 19.70 -0.67
CA ASN A 149 -14.75 19.54 0.77
C ASN A 149 -16.04 19.78 1.58
N ALA A 150 -16.82 20.81 1.23
CA ALA A 150 -18.09 21.10 1.89
C ALA A 150 -19.10 19.97 1.67
N VAL A 151 -19.26 19.46 0.45
CA VAL A 151 -20.18 18.36 0.13
C VAL A 151 -19.75 17.06 0.83
N ASN A 152 -18.46 16.73 0.80
CA ASN A 152 -17.91 15.51 1.41
C ASN A 152 -18.05 15.49 2.93
N SER A 153 -18.18 16.64 3.60
CA SER A 153 -18.42 16.71 5.04
C SER A 153 -19.90 16.55 5.43
N THR A 154 -20.83 16.50 4.47
CA THR A 154 -22.25 16.33 4.77
C THR A 154 -22.63 14.88 5.07
N LYS A 155 -23.45 14.65 6.09
CA LYS A 155 -23.95 13.29 6.45
C LYS A 155 -24.64 12.58 5.29
N ILE A 156 -25.37 13.32 4.45
CA ILE A 156 -26.05 12.77 3.28
C ILE A 156 -25.02 12.19 2.31
N MET A 157 -23.98 12.96 1.97
CA MET A 157 -22.94 12.49 1.06
C MET A 157 -22.15 11.33 1.66
N ARG A 158 -21.81 11.37 2.96
CA ARG A 158 -21.13 10.24 3.65
C ARG A 158 -21.91 8.94 3.55
N ASN A 159 -23.23 8.98 3.79
CA ASN A 159 -24.10 7.81 3.65
C ASN A 159 -24.21 7.31 2.19
N VAL A 160 -24.18 8.21 1.21
CA VAL A 160 -24.16 7.84 -0.21
C VAL A 160 -22.85 7.14 -0.54
N MET A 161 -21.71 7.72 -0.15
CA MET A 161 -20.38 7.13 -0.40
C MET A 161 -20.21 5.75 0.26
N GLU A 162 -20.73 5.54 1.45
CA GLU A 162 -20.72 4.21 2.10
C GLU A 162 -21.46 3.17 1.26
N LYS A 163 -22.67 3.51 0.79
CA LYS A 163 -23.50 2.58 0.01
C LYS A 163 -23.00 2.31 -1.40
N THR A 164 -22.35 3.29 -2.03
CA THR A 164 -21.93 3.19 -3.45
C THR A 164 -20.46 2.87 -3.63
N LEU A 165 -19.60 3.38 -2.74
CA LEU A 165 -18.14 3.24 -2.83
C LEU A 165 -17.55 2.37 -1.72
N GLY A 166 -18.33 1.98 -0.71
CA GLY A 166 -17.85 1.20 0.42
C GLY A 166 -16.96 1.98 1.39
N VAL A 167 -16.92 3.31 1.29
CA VAL A 167 -16.18 4.16 2.23
C VAL A 167 -17.05 4.40 3.44
N ASP A 168 -16.69 3.80 4.57
CA ASP A 168 -17.40 3.96 5.85
C ASP A 168 -17.72 5.44 6.11
N LYS A 169 -18.97 5.73 6.49
CA LYS A 169 -19.47 7.11 6.63
C LYS A 169 -18.75 7.91 7.72
N ASP A 170 -18.18 7.24 8.71
CA ASP A 170 -17.45 7.83 9.83
C ASP A 170 -15.93 7.84 9.59
N ALA A 171 -15.44 7.21 8.51
CA ALA A 171 -14.04 7.29 8.12
C ALA A 171 -13.58 8.74 7.91
N TRP A 172 -12.32 9.01 8.26
CA TRP A 172 -11.70 10.29 7.95
C TRP A 172 -11.46 10.41 6.44
N LEU A 173 -11.92 11.50 5.85
CA LEU A 173 -11.59 11.88 4.48
C LEU A 173 -10.67 13.11 4.49
N PRO A 174 -9.48 13.02 3.88
CA PRO A 174 -8.60 14.18 3.78
C PRO A 174 -9.22 15.23 2.86
N SER A 175 -9.25 16.49 3.32
CA SER A 175 -9.66 17.61 2.48
C SER A 175 -8.65 17.87 1.38
N PHE A 176 -9.11 18.32 0.21
CA PHE A 176 -8.22 18.85 -0.81
C PHE A 176 -7.78 20.28 -0.46
N ALA A 177 -6.55 20.62 -0.83
CA ALA A 177 -6.00 21.95 -0.67
C ALA A 177 -6.42 22.88 -1.82
N THR A 178 -6.67 24.15 -1.48
CA THR A 178 -7.04 25.18 -2.47
C THR A 178 -5.88 25.58 -3.37
N GLU A 179 -4.64 25.31 -2.94
CA GLU A 179 -3.41 25.51 -3.70
C GLU A 179 -2.54 24.25 -3.60
N LYS A 180 -1.91 23.85 -4.71
CA LYS A 180 -1.00 22.70 -4.72
C LYS A 180 0.35 23.10 -4.14
N PHE A 181 0.98 22.22 -3.37
CA PHE A 181 2.31 22.48 -2.81
C PHE A 181 3.30 22.94 -3.88
N ARG A 182 3.36 22.22 -5.01
CA ARG A 182 4.34 22.50 -6.08
C ARG A 182 4.14 23.87 -6.74
N HIS A 183 2.93 24.43 -6.69
CA HIS A 183 2.66 25.77 -7.22
C HIS A 183 3.26 26.85 -6.32
N GLY A 184 3.07 26.72 -5.01
CA GLY A 184 3.56 27.68 -4.00
C GLY A 184 4.96 27.39 -3.47
N ALA A 185 5.61 26.32 -3.93
CA ALA A 185 6.91 25.90 -3.41
C ALA A 185 8.02 26.87 -3.85
N ALA A 186 8.75 27.40 -2.87
CA ALA A 186 9.91 28.24 -3.14
C ALA A 186 11.01 27.44 -3.84
N LYS A 187 11.83 28.12 -4.65
CA LYS A 187 13.08 27.54 -5.15
C LYS A 187 14.09 27.47 -4.01
N SER A 188 14.93 26.45 -4.03
CA SER A 188 16.09 26.39 -3.14
C SER A 188 16.92 27.64 -3.26
N GLU A 189 17.34 28.18 -2.12
CA GLU A 189 18.33 29.24 -2.08
C GLU A 189 19.68 28.73 -2.61
N GLY A 190 20.57 29.65 -2.99
CA GLY A 190 21.88 29.37 -3.57
C GLY A 190 22.93 28.85 -2.58
N PHE A 191 22.53 27.99 -1.64
CA PHE A 191 23.45 27.39 -0.67
C PHE A 191 24.46 26.46 -1.38
N VAL A 192 25.69 26.48 -0.87
CA VAL A 192 26.74 25.56 -1.31
C VAL A 192 26.40 24.16 -0.81
N VAL A 193 26.45 23.16 -1.70
CA VAL A 193 26.31 21.76 -1.32
C VAL A 193 27.49 21.36 -0.43
N LYS A 194 27.22 20.89 0.79
CA LYS A 194 28.22 20.43 1.76
C LYS A 194 28.00 18.95 2.03
N ASP A 195 29.01 18.10 1.84
CA ASP A 195 28.86 16.67 2.14
C ASP A 195 28.63 16.42 3.62
N GLY A 196 27.63 15.58 3.92
CA GLY A 196 27.40 15.06 5.26
C GLY A 196 28.22 13.81 5.53
N ALA A 197 28.20 13.33 6.77
CA ALA A 197 28.95 12.12 7.16
C ALA A 197 28.52 10.84 6.39
N LYS A 198 27.29 10.81 5.86
CA LYS A 198 26.70 9.63 5.20
C LYS A 198 26.10 9.91 3.82
N THR A 199 25.85 11.17 3.46
CA THR A 199 25.09 11.52 2.24
C THR A 199 25.63 12.82 1.64
N PRO A 200 25.52 12.99 0.31
CA PRO A 200 25.69 14.29 -0.32
C PRO A 200 24.67 15.28 0.28
N GLY A 201 25.08 16.49 0.65
CA GLY A 201 24.19 17.47 1.31
C GLY A 201 23.27 18.21 0.35
N LYS A 202 22.63 17.49 -0.58
CA LYS A 202 21.62 18.01 -1.49
C LYS A 202 20.45 17.06 -1.58
N VAL A 203 19.23 17.59 -1.52
CA VAL A 203 18.01 16.78 -1.44
C VAL A 203 17.20 16.89 -2.73
N ALA A 204 16.67 15.76 -3.21
CA ALA A 204 15.60 15.74 -4.21
C ALA A 204 14.27 15.48 -3.50
N ILE A 205 13.31 16.37 -3.69
CA ILE A 205 12.00 16.31 -3.02
C ILE A 205 10.96 15.81 -4.02
N TYR A 206 10.33 14.70 -3.65
CA TYR A 206 9.09 14.20 -4.23
C TYR A 206 7.97 14.62 -3.29
N SER A 207 7.01 15.42 -3.75
CA SER A 207 5.93 15.86 -2.86
C SER A 207 5.00 14.72 -2.51
N THR A 208 4.86 13.71 -3.38
CA THR A 208 3.79 12.70 -3.32
C THR A 208 2.42 13.34 -3.59
N CYS A 209 1.44 12.50 -3.93
CA CYS A 209 0.07 12.96 -4.15
C CYS A 209 -0.52 13.66 -2.91
N TYR A 210 -0.19 13.19 -1.71
CA TYR A 210 -0.82 13.68 -0.48
C TYR A 210 -0.35 15.09 -0.09
N VAL A 211 0.97 15.35 -0.05
CA VAL A 211 1.46 16.72 0.23
C VAL A 211 1.08 17.65 -0.91
N ASN A 212 1.06 17.17 -2.16
CA ASN A 212 0.73 18.05 -3.28
C ASN A 212 -0.74 18.47 -3.31
N TYR A 213 -1.67 17.58 -2.92
CA TYR A 213 -3.12 17.80 -3.12
C TYR A 213 -3.93 17.99 -1.84
N ASN A 214 -3.44 17.56 -0.68
CA ASN A 214 -4.21 17.58 0.58
C ASN A 214 -3.52 18.42 1.66
N GLU A 215 -2.23 18.16 1.93
CA GLU A 215 -1.49 18.77 3.04
C GLU A 215 -0.22 19.50 2.58
N PRO A 216 -0.33 20.55 1.73
CA PRO A 216 0.83 21.27 1.21
C PRO A 216 1.68 21.95 2.28
N GLY A 217 1.11 22.23 3.45
CA GLY A 217 1.81 22.80 4.60
C GLY A 217 3.03 21.97 5.00
N ILE A 218 2.91 20.64 5.01
CA ILE A 218 4.02 19.72 5.32
C ILE A 218 5.21 19.97 4.39
N GLY A 219 4.94 20.14 3.10
CA GLY A 219 5.97 20.43 2.11
C GLY A 219 6.62 21.79 2.37
N HIS A 220 5.85 22.84 2.61
CA HIS A 220 6.40 24.17 2.88
C HIS A 220 7.25 24.20 4.16
N ASP A 221 6.84 23.47 5.20
CA ASP A 221 7.60 23.38 6.43
C ASP A 221 8.91 22.60 6.24
N LEU A 222 8.91 21.53 5.42
CA LEU A 222 10.15 20.87 4.99
C LEU A 222 11.10 21.86 4.29
N LEU A 223 10.60 22.70 3.38
CA LEU A 223 11.43 23.68 2.69
C LEU A 223 12.06 24.69 3.67
N LYS A 224 11.31 25.14 4.69
CA LYS A 224 11.83 26.04 5.74
C LYS A 224 12.90 25.36 6.58
N VAL A 225 12.72 24.10 6.95
CA VAL A 225 13.71 23.32 7.69
C VAL A 225 15.00 23.16 6.87
N LEU A 226 14.90 22.84 5.58
CA LEU A 226 16.06 22.74 4.70
C LEU A 226 16.78 24.08 4.57
N ALA A 227 16.04 25.18 4.39
CA ALA A 227 16.60 26.52 4.30
C ALA A 227 17.31 26.94 5.60
N HIS A 228 16.70 26.68 6.76
CA HIS A 228 17.31 26.96 8.06
C HIS A 228 18.66 26.23 8.26
N ASN A 229 18.79 25.03 7.69
CA ASN A 229 20.00 24.23 7.77
C ASN A 229 20.96 24.44 6.58
N GLU A 230 20.70 25.42 5.72
CA GLU A 230 21.49 25.70 4.50
C GLU A 230 21.61 24.48 3.57
N ILE A 231 20.59 23.62 3.52
CA ILE A 231 20.58 22.41 2.70
C ILE A 231 19.92 22.72 1.36
N PRO A 232 20.67 22.71 0.24
CA PRO A 232 20.09 22.92 -1.07
C PRO A 232 19.18 21.75 -1.47
N TYR A 233 18.10 22.07 -2.17
CA TYR A 233 17.17 21.07 -2.68
C TYR A 233 16.75 21.32 -4.13
N ILE A 234 16.21 20.28 -4.76
CA ILE A 234 15.48 20.36 -6.00
C ILE A 234 14.09 19.75 -5.80
N LEU A 235 13.08 20.39 -6.37
CA LEU A 235 11.79 19.75 -6.60
C LEU A 235 11.91 18.96 -7.90
N VAL A 236 11.55 17.69 -7.90
CA VAL A 236 11.55 16.90 -9.15
C VAL A 236 10.59 17.53 -10.16
N ASP A 237 10.96 17.64 -11.43
CA ASP A 237 10.18 18.40 -12.43
C ASP A 237 8.80 17.81 -12.70
N LYS A 238 8.69 16.48 -12.63
CA LYS A 238 7.45 15.73 -12.81
C LYS A 238 7.35 14.68 -11.72
N GLU A 239 6.13 14.49 -11.23
CA GLU A 239 5.77 13.40 -10.35
C GLU A 239 4.44 12.79 -10.81
N GLN A 240 4.26 11.51 -10.51
CA GLN A 240 3.01 10.78 -10.64
C GLN A 240 2.80 10.03 -9.32
N CYS A 241 1.60 9.51 -9.08
CA CYS A 241 1.36 8.61 -7.97
C CYS A 241 2.37 7.45 -8.01
N CYS A 242 2.83 7.00 -6.84
CA CYS A 242 3.70 5.84 -6.70
C CYS A 242 3.08 4.51 -7.16
N GLY A 243 1.80 4.51 -7.54
CA GLY A 243 1.09 3.32 -7.98
C GLY A 243 0.63 2.40 -6.84
N MET A 244 0.98 2.69 -5.57
CA MET A 244 0.66 1.79 -4.45
C MET A 244 -0.83 1.39 -4.38
N PRO A 245 -1.81 2.30 -4.54
CA PRO A 245 -3.22 1.89 -4.51
C PRO A 245 -3.59 0.92 -5.64
N LYS A 246 -2.98 1.05 -6.82
CA LYS A 246 -3.17 0.11 -7.95
C LYS A 246 -2.50 -1.23 -7.68
N LEU A 247 -1.28 -1.19 -7.15
CA LEU A 247 -0.53 -2.38 -6.74
C LEU A 247 -1.30 -3.18 -5.67
N GLU A 248 -1.91 -2.50 -4.69
CA GLU A 248 -2.76 -3.12 -3.66
C GLU A 248 -4.05 -3.77 -4.19
N LEU A 249 -4.49 -3.38 -5.39
CA LEU A 249 -5.55 -4.05 -6.12
C LEU A 249 -5.05 -5.16 -7.05
N GLY A 250 -3.73 -5.33 -7.21
CA GLY A 250 -3.13 -6.29 -8.13
C GLY A 250 -3.00 -5.81 -9.58
N ASP A 251 -3.16 -4.51 -9.84
CA ASP A 251 -2.97 -3.92 -11.18
C ASP A 251 -1.48 -3.77 -11.49
N LEU A 252 -0.81 -4.90 -11.79
CA LEU A 252 0.62 -4.94 -12.07
C LEU A 252 0.98 -4.21 -13.36
N ASP A 253 0.17 -4.35 -14.41
CA ASP A 253 0.36 -3.61 -15.67
C ASP A 253 0.26 -2.09 -15.46
N GLY A 254 -0.64 -1.65 -14.57
CA GLY A 254 -0.86 -0.23 -14.29
C GLY A 254 0.26 0.46 -13.49
N VAL A 255 1.26 -0.29 -13.02
CA VAL A 255 2.38 0.20 -12.19
C VAL A 255 3.76 -0.26 -12.68
N ALA A 256 3.82 -1.07 -13.74
CA ALA A 256 5.05 -1.57 -14.36
C ALA A 256 5.80 -0.50 -15.18
#